data_AF-A0A482YEG8-F1
#
_entry.id   AF-A0A482YEG8-F1
#
_cell.length_a   1.000
_cell.length_b   1.000
_cell.length_c   1.000
_cell.angle_alpha   90.00
_cell.angle_beta   90.00
_cell.angle_gamma   90.00
#
_symmetry.space_group_name_H-M   'P 1'
#
loop_
_entity.id
_entity.type
_entity.pdbx_description
1 polymer ?
#
loop_
_entity_poly.entity_id
_entity_poly.type
_entity_poly.pdbx_seq_one_letter_code
_entity_poly.pdbx_strand_id
1 'polypeptide(L)'
;MNRKEFRDLATSAEAREAIDSLALEAGIERVPLAEARGRVLVARLDAELDVPGFDRASLDGYALRARDTFGADEADPARLAVVGEVHAGEEPDVALEEGQAVEISTGAVMPDGADAMVPVERTDRVDGPSTDRASGETASTDTDSGGDDVLIRTSVAPGDNVMFAGADVAAGERALGPGTQITPRDIGLLSALGVDEVPVRAKPRVGIVSTGDELVRPGGDLASERGEIYDVNSYTIAAGVEDAGGEAVLYPHAGDEQDEMERILREAADECDLVLSSGSTSASAVDVIYRVIEEQGELLLHGVSVKPGKPMLIGRLDNSAYVGLPGYPVSAMMVFRTFVAPAIREAAGLPEPASATVAGRLARQERYEEGRHRLMPVGLVTDGDGETLVYPVDKGSGATTSLADADGVVEVGPETDYLEQGEPVTATLFSPDVRPPTLFGVGEDDPTVSRLLDGLENPRYLSVGSRPGLRRLREGVPDVAVVAGPLEADIETTELGRWEREWGLVVRAGNPDELEGLADLVDRDRRFVNRTTDSGLRSSLDAAVAALADDRGTTRRDLTDAIDGYDLGLRAHESPARKVIAGDADAGLGLRETADRLDLGFVPLGEQPVCVLANPDRTEKDGVRELEEALADVQ
;
A
#
# COMPACT_ATOMS: atom_id res chain seq x y z
N MET A 1 25.32 23.17 31.14
CA MET A 1 24.27 22.88 30.14
C MET A 1 22.93 22.87 30.84
N ASN A 2 22.10 23.89 30.61
CA ASN A 2 20.72 23.90 31.08
C ASN A 2 19.91 23.06 30.09
N ARG A 3 19.38 21.92 30.54
CA ARG A 3 18.38 21.15 29.79
C ARG A 3 17.17 22.09 29.61
N LYS A 4 16.91 22.58 28.38
CA LYS A 4 15.62 23.19 28.05
C LYS A 4 14.59 22.06 28.12
N GLU A 5 14.05 21.80 29.31
CA GLU A 5 12.90 20.93 29.47
C GLU A 5 11.73 21.46 28.62
N PHE A 6 10.93 20.55 28.08
CA PHE A 6 9.66 20.81 27.39
C PHE A 6 8.72 21.61 28.31
N ARG A 7 8.81 22.93 28.32
CA ARG A 7 8.11 23.74 29.33
C ARG A 7 6.63 23.93 29.01
N ASP A 8 6.24 23.87 27.73
CA ASP A 8 4.85 23.77 27.26
C ASP A 8 4.84 22.94 25.96
N LEU A 9 4.06 21.85 25.92
CA LEU A 9 3.87 21.05 24.69
C LEU A 9 2.69 21.62 23.92
N ALA A 10 2.88 21.81 22.61
CA ALA A 10 1.80 22.23 21.73
C ALA A 10 0.73 21.12 21.60
N THR A 11 -0.53 21.50 21.49
CA THR A 11 -1.64 20.61 21.16
C THR A 11 -1.55 20.10 19.72
N SER A 12 -2.31 19.06 19.38
CA SER A 12 -2.42 18.58 18.00
C SER A 12 -3.02 19.62 17.06
N ALA A 13 -3.84 20.55 17.56
CA ALA A 13 -4.40 21.65 16.77
C ALA A 13 -3.32 22.69 16.44
N GLU A 14 -2.53 23.12 17.43
CA GLU A 14 -1.42 24.06 17.23
C GLU A 14 -0.35 23.49 16.29
N ALA A 15 -0.10 22.19 16.33
CA ALA A 15 0.82 21.52 15.40
C ALA A 15 0.33 21.57 13.94
N ARG A 16 -0.99 21.41 13.71
CA ARG A 16 -1.58 21.56 12.36
C ARG A 16 -1.47 22.99 11.89
N GLU A 17 -1.87 23.95 12.73
CA GLU A 17 -1.77 25.39 12.40
C GLU A 17 -0.33 25.80 12.06
N ALA A 18 0.67 25.29 12.80
CA ALA A 18 2.07 25.56 12.52
C ALA A 18 2.50 25.02 11.15
N ILE A 19 2.07 23.82 10.77
CA ILE A 19 2.36 23.24 9.44
C ILE A 19 1.61 23.96 8.33
N ASP A 20 0.33 24.25 8.52
CA ASP A 20 -0.47 24.99 7.55
C ASP A 20 0.14 26.37 7.29
N SER A 21 0.70 26.99 8.33
CA SER A 21 1.39 28.28 8.21
C SER A 21 2.64 28.22 7.33
N LEU A 22 3.27 27.04 7.16
CA LEU A 22 4.44 26.88 6.29
C LEU A 22 4.10 27.18 4.83
N ALA A 23 2.82 27.11 4.45
CA ALA A 23 2.31 27.43 3.12
C ALA A 23 3.12 26.75 2.02
N LEU A 24 3.16 25.41 2.06
CA LEU A 24 3.81 24.61 1.02
C LEU A 24 3.15 24.91 -0.33
N GLU A 25 3.92 25.49 -1.24
CA GLU A 25 3.45 25.78 -2.60
C GLU A 25 4.22 24.93 -3.59
N ALA A 26 3.51 24.07 -4.33
CA ALA A 26 4.08 23.48 -5.52
C ALA A 26 3.99 24.47 -6.69
N GLY A 27 5.04 24.49 -7.52
CA GLY A 27 5.05 25.21 -8.78
C GLY A 27 4.01 24.69 -9.80
N ILE A 28 4.11 25.19 -11.02
CA ILE A 28 3.32 24.70 -12.16
C ILE A 28 4.29 24.11 -13.18
N GLU A 29 3.93 22.96 -13.74
CA GLU A 29 4.68 22.34 -14.82
C GLU A 29 3.76 21.86 -15.94
N ARG A 30 4.34 21.63 -17.12
CA ARG A 30 3.67 20.95 -18.23
C ARG A 30 4.22 19.54 -18.31
N VAL A 31 3.32 18.56 -18.34
CA VAL A 31 3.69 17.15 -18.43
C VAL A 31 3.06 16.51 -19.68
N PRO A 32 3.76 15.55 -20.30
CA PRO A 32 3.17 14.72 -21.35
C PRO A 32 1.91 14.01 -20.87
N LEU A 33 0.98 13.75 -21.79
CA LEU A 33 -0.28 13.07 -21.49
C LEU A 33 -0.08 11.71 -20.79
N ALA A 34 1.01 11.01 -21.13
CA ALA A 34 1.40 9.73 -20.50
C ALA A 34 1.69 9.84 -18.99
N GLU A 35 2.09 11.02 -18.51
CA GLU A 35 2.45 11.31 -17.12
C GLU A 35 1.38 12.13 -16.39
N ALA A 36 0.31 12.52 -17.10
CA ALA A 36 -0.73 13.40 -16.59
C ALA A 36 -1.70 12.71 -15.61
N ARG A 37 -1.81 11.37 -15.66
CA ARG A 37 -2.75 10.62 -14.79
C ARG A 37 -2.47 10.90 -13.31
N GLY A 38 -3.51 11.26 -12.57
CA GLY A 38 -3.46 11.56 -11.14
C GLY A 38 -2.98 12.97 -10.82
N ARG A 39 -2.47 13.73 -11.79
CA ARG A 39 -2.06 15.13 -11.65
C ARG A 39 -3.29 16.06 -11.66
N VAL A 40 -3.11 17.29 -11.20
CA VAL A 40 -4.20 18.26 -11.03
C VAL A 40 -4.01 19.42 -12.00
N LEU A 41 -4.99 19.64 -12.87
CA LEU A 41 -4.97 20.74 -13.84
C LEU A 41 -4.98 22.10 -13.14
N VAL A 42 -4.14 23.03 -13.62
CA VAL A 42 -4.10 24.40 -13.07
C VAL A 42 -4.79 25.43 -13.95
N ALA A 43 -5.08 25.08 -15.20
CA ALA A 43 -5.75 25.93 -16.16
C ALA A 43 -6.94 25.21 -16.79
N ARG A 44 -7.92 25.98 -17.25
CA ARG A 44 -9.01 25.47 -18.09
C ARG A 44 -8.42 25.04 -19.43
N LEU A 45 -8.91 23.91 -19.94
CA LEU A 45 -8.66 23.46 -21.31
C LEU A 45 -9.96 23.55 -22.09
N ASP A 46 -9.94 24.31 -23.18
CA ASP A 46 -11.03 24.40 -24.14
C ASP A 46 -10.64 23.59 -25.38
N ALA A 47 -11.62 23.01 -26.07
CA ALA A 47 -11.39 22.28 -27.31
C ALA A 47 -10.95 23.24 -28.42
N GLU A 48 -9.80 22.98 -29.05
CA GLU A 48 -9.32 23.78 -30.20
C GLU A 48 -9.88 23.28 -31.54
N LEU A 49 -10.43 22.06 -31.53
CA LEU A 49 -10.96 21.36 -32.70
C LEU A 49 -12.29 20.69 -32.37
N ASP A 50 -13.09 20.47 -33.42
CA ASP A 50 -14.30 19.67 -33.37
C ASP A 50 -13.94 18.18 -33.27
N VAL A 51 -14.68 17.42 -32.46
CA VAL A 51 -14.58 15.96 -32.38
C VAL A 51 -15.95 15.34 -32.75
N PRO A 52 -16.04 14.59 -33.86
CA PRO A 52 -15.05 14.51 -34.95
C PRO A 52 -14.85 15.86 -35.64
N GLY A 53 -13.72 16.04 -36.36
CA GLY A 53 -13.40 17.30 -37.06
C GLY A 53 -14.07 17.48 -38.41
N PHE A 54 -14.98 16.58 -38.77
CA PHE A 54 -15.66 16.49 -40.07
C PHE A 54 -16.97 15.71 -39.91
N ASP A 55 -17.89 15.91 -40.83
CA ASP A 55 -19.12 15.13 -40.92
C ASP A 55 -18.76 13.72 -41.39
N ARG A 56 -19.20 12.69 -40.64
CA ARG A 56 -18.84 11.30 -40.93
C ARG A 56 -20.03 10.37 -40.97
N ALA A 57 -19.93 9.34 -41.79
CA ALA A 57 -20.91 8.25 -41.85
C ALA A 57 -20.95 7.47 -40.52
N SER A 58 -22.15 7.19 -40.02
CA SER A 58 -22.32 6.47 -38.75
C SER A 58 -22.31 4.94 -38.91
N LEU A 59 -22.50 4.45 -40.13
CA LEU A 59 -22.62 3.04 -40.52
C LEU A 59 -22.03 2.84 -41.93
N ASP A 60 -21.88 1.59 -42.35
CA ASP A 60 -21.54 1.26 -43.73
C ASP A 60 -22.77 1.37 -44.63
N GLY A 61 -22.64 1.97 -45.81
CA GLY A 61 -23.78 2.20 -46.68
C GLY A 61 -23.49 3.13 -47.85
N TYR A 62 -24.46 4.01 -48.15
CA TYR A 62 -24.37 4.94 -49.28
C TYR A 62 -24.64 6.38 -48.82
N ALA A 63 -23.65 7.25 -49.01
CA ALA A 63 -23.81 8.69 -48.91
C ALA A 63 -24.60 9.20 -50.11
N LEU A 64 -25.59 10.05 -49.86
CA LEU A 64 -26.49 10.56 -50.89
C LEU A 64 -27.06 11.94 -50.51
N ARG A 65 -27.78 12.53 -51.46
CA ARG A 65 -28.62 13.70 -51.22
C ARG A 65 -29.98 13.22 -50.74
N ALA A 66 -30.35 13.53 -49.51
CA ALA A 66 -31.60 13.11 -48.88
C ALA A 66 -32.82 13.39 -49.78
N ARG A 67 -32.80 14.54 -50.46
CA ARG A 67 -33.85 14.97 -51.40
C ARG A 67 -34.09 13.99 -52.55
N ASP A 68 -33.07 13.26 -52.98
CA ASP A 68 -33.17 12.30 -54.09
C ASP A 68 -33.89 11.01 -53.66
N THR A 69 -34.12 10.84 -52.35
CA THR A 69 -34.90 9.73 -51.77
C THR A 69 -36.33 10.14 -51.38
N PHE A 70 -36.72 11.40 -51.58
CA PHE A 70 -38.04 11.87 -51.12
C PHE A 70 -39.18 11.18 -51.85
N GLY A 71 -39.99 10.43 -51.10
CA GLY A 71 -41.09 9.65 -51.64
C GLY A 71 -40.71 8.20 -51.95
N ALA A 72 -39.44 7.81 -51.76
CA ALA A 72 -38.99 6.44 -51.90
C ALA A 72 -39.57 5.54 -50.80
N ASP A 73 -40.09 4.39 -51.20
CA ASP A 73 -40.55 3.34 -50.30
C ASP A 73 -40.25 1.93 -50.84
N GLU A 74 -40.73 0.89 -50.15
CA GLU A 74 -40.53 -0.51 -50.52
C GLU A 74 -41.09 -0.86 -51.91
N ALA A 75 -42.18 -0.22 -52.33
CA ALA A 75 -42.83 -0.48 -53.61
C ALA A 75 -42.26 0.39 -54.74
N ASP A 76 -41.82 1.62 -54.43
CA ASP A 76 -41.26 2.59 -55.37
C ASP A 76 -39.89 3.12 -54.86
N PRO A 77 -38.79 2.36 -55.03
CA PRO A 77 -37.48 2.77 -54.55
C PRO A 77 -36.86 3.89 -55.39
N ALA A 78 -36.13 4.79 -54.74
CA ALA A 78 -35.26 5.74 -55.45
C ALA A 78 -34.05 4.98 -56.01
N ARG A 79 -33.73 5.23 -57.28
CA ARG A 79 -32.59 4.60 -57.98
C ARG A 79 -31.50 5.65 -58.20
N LEU A 80 -30.32 5.42 -57.64
CA LEU A 80 -29.19 6.33 -57.70
C LEU A 80 -27.97 5.64 -58.34
N ALA A 81 -27.20 6.39 -59.12
CA ALA A 81 -25.97 5.88 -59.73
C ALA A 81 -24.82 5.91 -58.72
N VAL A 82 -24.12 4.80 -58.52
CA VAL A 82 -22.94 4.76 -57.63
C VAL A 82 -21.74 5.30 -58.39
N VAL A 83 -21.20 6.44 -57.94
CA VAL A 83 -20.15 7.19 -58.65
C VAL A 83 -18.76 7.12 -58.00
N GLY A 84 -18.63 6.36 -56.92
CA GLY A 84 -17.36 6.11 -56.25
C GLY A 84 -17.53 5.47 -54.87
N GLU A 85 -16.43 5.39 -54.14
CA GLU A 85 -16.35 4.88 -52.77
C GLU A 85 -15.48 5.79 -51.90
N VAL A 86 -15.79 5.90 -50.61
CA VAL A 86 -14.97 6.65 -49.63
C VAL A 86 -14.75 5.80 -48.39
N HIS A 87 -13.48 5.52 -48.08
CA HIS A 87 -13.11 4.74 -46.89
C HIS A 87 -12.67 5.60 -45.70
N ALA A 88 -12.72 5.03 -44.50
CA ALA A 88 -12.26 5.69 -43.30
C ALA A 88 -10.77 6.02 -43.38
N GLY A 89 -10.42 7.30 -43.15
CA GLY A 89 -9.04 7.80 -43.22
C GLY A 89 -8.64 8.35 -44.60
N GLU A 90 -9.55 8.35 -45.58
CA GLU A 90 -9.31 8.92 -46.91
C GLU A 90 -10.01 10.28 -47.07
N GLU A 91 -9.41 11.16 -47.87
CA GLU A 91 -10.04 12.42 -48.31
C GLU A 91 -10.97 12.10 -49.49
N PRO A 92 -12.25 12.49 -49.46
CA PRO A 92 -13.15 12.24 -50.57
C PRO A 92 -12.66 12.91 -51.86
N ASP A 93 -12.50 12.14 -52.93
CA ASP A 93 -12.14 12.63 -54.26
C ASP A 93 -13.35 12.72 -55.22
N VAL A 94 -14.54 12.41 -54.71
CA VAL A 94 -15.82 12.42 -55.44
C VAL A 94 -16.78 13.43 -54.82
N ALA A 95 -17.48 14.19 -55.67
CA ALA A 95 -18.57 15.07 -55.29
C ALA A 95 -19.89 14.56 -55.87
N LEU A 96 -20.96 14.54 -55.08
CA LEU A 96 -22.28 14.07 -55.52
C LEU A 96 -23.08 15.14 -56.26
N GLU A 97 -23.60 14.75 -57.41
CA GLU A 97 -24.66 15.45 -58.13
C GLU A 97 -26.05 14.84 -57.84
N GLU A 98 -27.10 15.41 -58.44
CA GLU A 98 -28.47 14.87 -58.35
C GLU A 98 -28.57 13.46 -58.95
N GLY A 99 -29.21 12.54 -58.21
CA GLY A 99 -29.42 11.16 -58.64
C GLY A 99 -28.19 10.25 -58.48
N GLN A 100 -27.19 10.69 -57.71
CA GLN A 100 -25.95 9.94 -57.46
C GLN A 100 -25.86 9.48 -56.00
N ALA A 101 -25.06 8.44 -55.78
CA ALA A 101 -24.70 7.92 -54.47
C ALA A 101 -23.22 7.55 -54.46
N VAL A 102 -22.61 7.54 -53.28
CA VAL A 102 -21.23 7.09 -53.06
C VAL A 102 -21.24 6.03 -51.98
N GLU A 103 -20.61 4.89 -52.24
CA GLU A 103 -20.41 3.86 -51.21
C GLU A 103 -19.51 4.44 -50.11
N ILE A 104 -19.93 4.31 -48.86
CA ILE A 104 -19.21 4.93 -47.74
C ILE A 104 -19.11 3.95 -46.58
N SER A 105 -17.92 3.88 -46.00
CA SER A 105 -17.68 3.08 -44.79
C SER A 105 -17.91 3.89 -43.51
N THR A 106 -18.17 3.20 -42.41
CA THR A 106 -18.35 3.78 -41.08
C THR A 106 -17.14 4.62 -40.68
N GLY A 107 -17.40 5.87 -40.30
CA GLY A 107 -16.38 6.82 -39.88
C GLY A 107 -15.65 7.55 -41.02
N ALA A 108 -15.95 7.24 -42.29
CA ALA A 108 -15.45 7.98 -43.43
C ALA A 108 -16.08 9.37 -43.54
N VAL A 109 -15.33 10.30 -44.15
CA VAL A 109 -15.75 11.70 -44.37
C VAL A 109 -16.92 11.73 -45.34
N MET A 110 -17.96 12.50 -45.04
CA MET A 110 -19.07 12.71 -45.98
C MET A 110 -18.57 13.45 -47.23
N PRO A 111 -18.78 12.93 -48.45
CA PRO A 111 -18.36 13.58 -49.68
C PRO A 111 -19.16 14.85 -49.95
N ASP A 112 -18.55 15.80 -50.67
CA ASP A 112 -19.20 17.05 -51.06
C ASP A 112 -20.52 16.78 -51.79
N GLY A 113 -21.57 17.51 -51.40
CA GLY A 113 -22.90 17.36 -51.99
C GLY A 113 -23.78 16.31 -51.31
N ALA A 114 -23.25 15.39 -50.51
CA ALA A 114 -24.07 14.51 -49.67
C ALA A 114 -24.53 15.21 -48.38
N ASP A 115 -25.76 14.94 -47.95
CA ASP A 115 -26.32 15.45 -46.69
C ASP A 115 -26.99 14.37 -45.83
N ALA A 116 -27.00 13.11 -46.27
CA ALA A 116 -27.47 11.94 -45.52
C ALA A 116 -26.77 10.66 -45.96
N MET A 117 -26.89 9.60 -45.16
CA MET A 117 -26.42 8.26 -45.52
C MET A 117 -27.50 7.20 -45.22
N VAL A 118 -27.59 6.19 -46.09
CA VAL A 118 -28.49 5.03 -45.90
C VAL A 118 -27.64 3.78 -45.63
N PRO A 119 -27.92 3.02 -44.55
CA PRO A 119 -27.20 1.79 -44.24
C PRO A 119 -27.34 0.76 -45.35
N VAL A 120 -26.30 -0.03 -45.59
CA VAL A 120 -26.27 -1.05 -46.65
C VAL A 120 -27.45 -2.02 -46.57
N GLU A 121 -27.95 -2.33 -45.37
CA GLU A 121 -29.09 -3.23 -45.14
C GLU A 121 -30.42 -2.70 -45.68
N ARG A 122 -30.48 -1.41 -46.03
CA ARG A 122 -31.65 -0.75 -46.62
C ARG A 122 -31.48 -0.43 -48.11
N THR A 123 -30.51 -1.07 -48.75
CA THR A 123 -30.16 -0.84 -50.15
C THR A 123 -30.05 -2.15 -50.92
N ASP A 124 -30.41 -2.13 -52.21
CA ASP A 124 -30.14 -3.22 -53.14
C ASP A 124 -29.25 -2.73 -54.27
N ARG A 125 -28.10 -3.39 -54.51
CA ARG A 125 -27.32 -3.16 -55.74
C ARG A 125 -28.00 -3.80 -56.95
N VAL A 126 -27.95 -3.11 -58.08
CA VAL A 126 -28.45 -3.61 -59.36
C VAL A 126 -27.47 -3.30 -60.48
N ASP A 127 -27.13 -4.33 -61.26
CA ASP A 127 -26.20 -4.23 -62.37
C ASP A 127 -26.86 -3.50 -63.58
N GLY A 128 -26.20 -2.44 -64.07
CA GLY A 128 -26.42 -1.87 -65.41
C GLY A 128 -27.11 -0.49 -65.46
N PRO A 129 -26.72 0.38 -66.43
CA PRO A 129 -27.23 1.74 -66.51
C PRO A 129 -28.71 1.81 -66.91
N SER A 130 -29.43 2.77 -66.32
CA SER A 130 -30.81 3.13 -66.66
C SER A 130 -31.03 3.29 -68.18
N THR A 131 -31.95 2.51 -68.74
CA THR A 131 -32.48 2.69 -70.10
C THR A 131 -33.60 3.75 -70.19
N ASP A 132 -33.95 4.43 -69.10
CA ASP A 132 -35.09 5.36 -69.03
C ASP A 132 -34.73 6.85 -69.19
N ARG A 133 -33.49 7.19 -69.58
CA ARG A 133 -33.15 8.56 -70.03
C ARG A 133 -33.69 8.83 -71.45
N ALA A 134 -35.02 8.92 -71.57
CA ALA A 134 -35.67 9.38 -72.78
C ALA A 134 -35.72 10.92 -72.83
N SER A 135 -34.68 11.56 -73.38
CA SER A 135 -34.77 12.59 -74.44
C SER A 135 -33.48 13.42 -74.59
N GLY A 136 -32.93 13.43 -75.81
CA GLY A 136 -32.20 14.60 -76.35
C GLY A 136 -30.67 14.52 -76.47
N GLU A 137 -30.23 14.10 -77.66
CA GLU A 137 -28.97 14.49 -78.34
C GLU A 137 -27.67 13.73 -78.07
N THR A 138 -26.92 13.62 -79.17
CA THR A 138 -25.94 12.61 -79.60
C THR A 138 -24.54 12.74 -78.99
N ALA A 139 -24.07 11.59 -78.47
CA ALA A 139 -22.74 10.96 -78.56
C ALA A 139 -21.44 11.77 -78.28
N SER A 140 -20.72 11.34 -77.25
CA SER A 140 -19.30 10.99 -77.39
C SER A 140 -18.95 9.75 -76.55
N THR A 141 -18.42 8.74 -77.24
CA THR A 141 -17.72 7.57 -76.70
C THR A 141 -16.45 7.97 -75.94
N ASP A 142 -16.35 7.59 -74.67
CA ASP A 142 -15.19 6.93 -74.03
C ASP A 142 -15.27 7.06 -72.50
N THR A 143 -15.93 6.10 -71.84
CA THR A 143 -15.58 5.60 -70.49
C THR A 143 -16.30 4.28 -70.24
N ASP A 144 -15.53 3.19 -70.32
CA ASP A 144 -15.91 1.82 -70.04
C ASP A 144 -15.90 1.62 -68.51
N SER A 145 -16.94 2.12 -67.85
CA SER A 145 -17.25 1.82 -66.44
C SER A 145 -18.76 1.70 -66.37
N GLY A 146 -19.29 0.50 -66.55
CA GLY A 146 -20.69 0.22 -66.27
C GLY A 146 -20.94 0.50 -64.79
N GLY A 147 -21.49 1.67 -64.47
CA GLY A 147 -21.78 2.05 -63.10
C GLY A 147 -22.89 1.17 -62.55
N ASP A 148 -22.66 0.60 -61.37
CA ASP A 148 -23.70 -0.07 -60.59
C ASP A 148 -24.68 0.99 -60.08
N ASP A 149 -25.98 0.67 -60.12
CA ASP A 149 -26.99 1.50 -59.48
C ASP A 149 -27.35 0.92 -58.11
N VAL A 150 -27.77 1.77 -57.19
CA VAL A 150 -28.31 1.38 -55.88
C VAL A 150 -29.77 1.79 -55.76
N LEU A 151 -30.61 0.86 -55.29
CA LEU A 151 -32.00 1.11 -54.95
C LEU A 151 -32.11 1.43 -53.47
N ILE A 152 -32.70 2.58 -53.17
CA ILE A 152 -32.98 3.07 -51.83
C ILE A 152 -34.49 2.92 -51.57
N ARG A 153 -34.86 2.01 -50.66
CA ARG A 153 -36.27 1.66 -50.35
C ARG A 153 -36.89 2.49 -49.23
N THR A 154 -36.22 3.57 -48.83
CA THR A 154 -36.66 4.41 -47.72
C THR A 154 -36.28 5.86 -47.98
N SER A 155 -37.16 6.79 -47.60
CA SER A 155 -36.83 8.21 -47.59
C SER A 155 -35.98 8.53 -46.36
N VAL A 156 -34.88 9.27 -46.53
CA VAL A 156 -34.10 9.83 -45.42
C VAL A 156 -34.21 11.35 -45.36
N ALA A 157 -34.01 11.92 -44.17
CA ALA A 157 -33.92 13.36 -43.96
C ALA A 157 -32.45 13.82 -43.96
N PRO A 158 -32.16 15.10 -44.29
CA PRO A 158 -30.82 15.66 -44.11
C PRO A 158 -30.32 15.45 -42.67
N GLY A 159 -29.11 14.92 -42.53
CA GLY A 159 -28.46 14.54 -41.28
C GLY A 159 -28.69 13.10 -40.81
N ASP A 160 -29.57 12.33 -41.47
CA ASP A 160 -29.81 10.94 -41.07
C ASP A 160 -28.54 10.10 -41.26
N ASN A 161 -28.18 9.37 -40.21
CA ASN A 161 -26.98 8.51 -40.12
C ASN A 161 -25.65 9.25 -40.35
N VAL A 162 -25.63 10.57 -40.18
CA VAL A 162 -24.43 11.40 -40.20
C VAL A 162 -24.11 11.86 -38.79
N MET A 163 -22.87 11.64 -38.35
CA MET A 163 -22.35 12.29 -37.16
C MET A 163 -21.62 13.55 -37.60
N PHE A 164 -22.21 14.71 -37.29
CA PHE A 164 -21.66 16.00 -37.66
C PHE A 164 -20.33 16.30 -36.95
N ALA A 165 -19.55 17.19 -37.56
CA ALA A 165 -18.39 17.77 -36.90
C ALA A 165 -18.81 18.39 -35.56
N GLY A 166 -18.03 18.09 -34.52
CA GLY A 166 -18.24 18.62 -33.16
C GLY A 166 -19.41 18.00 -32.40
N ALA A 167 -19.99 16.90 -32.90
CA ALA A 167 -21.11 16.23 -32.26
C ALA A 167 -20.78 15.60 -30.89
N ASP A 168 -19.51 15.29 -30.62
CA ASP A 168 -19.03 14.87 -29.29
C ASP A 168 -18.54 16.09 -28.49
N VAL A 169 -17.56 16.82 -29.05
CA VAL A 169 -17.02 18.05 -28.47
C VAL A 169 -16.84 19.09 -29.55
N ALA A 170 -17.42 20.28 -29.38
CA ALA A 170 -17.29 21.36 -30.34
C ALA A 170 -16.07 22.25 -30.05
N ALA A 171 -15.45 22.80 -31.09
CA ALA A 171 -14.39 23.79 -30.94
C ALA A 171 -14.88 25.01 -30.13
N GLY A 172 -14.10 25.40 -29.13
CA GLY A 172 -14.42 26.45 -28.17
C GLY A 172 -15.25 25.99 -26.97
N GLU A 173 -15.71 24.74 -26.95
CA GLU A 173 -16.34 24.14 -25.78
C GLU A 173 -15.33 23.91 -24.65
N ARG A 174 -15.81 24.03 -23.41
CA ARG A 174 -14.99 23.77 -22.22
C ARG A 174 -14.83 22.26 -22.02
N ALA A 175 -13.61 21.75 -22.21
CA ALA A 175 -13.29 20.33 -22.00
C ALA A 175 -13.06 20.03 -20.51
N LEU A 176 -12.05 20.64 -19.89
CA LEU A 176 -11.69 20.40 -18.49
C LEU A 176 -11.43 21.70 -17.72
N GLY A 177 -11.65 21.68 -16.40
CA GLY A 177 -11.48 22.82 -15.51
C GLY A 177 -10.19 22.78 -14.69
N PRO A 178 -9.72 23.94 -14.19
CA PRO A 178 -8.69 23.95 -13.15
C PRO A 178 -9.22 23.25 -11.89
N GLY A 179 -8.34 22.55 -11.18
CA GLY A 179 -8.66 21.71 -10.03
C GLY A 179 -9.13 20.30 -10.39
N THR A 180 -9.29 19.97 -11.66
CA THR A 180 -9.61 18.59 -12.09
C THR A 180 -8.41 17.69 -11.88
N GLN A 181 -8.57 16.64 -11.07
CA GLN A 181 -7.63 15.53 -11.02
C GLN A 181 -7.83 14.63 -12.24
N ILE A 182 -6.79 14.47 -13.05
CA ILE A 182 -6.87 13.79 -14.35
C ILE A 182 -7.01 12.27 -14.13
N THR A 183 -8.11 11.70 -14.60
CA THR A 183 -8.43 10.27 -14.56
C THR A 183 -8.22 9.61 -15.93
N PRO A 184 -8.27 8.27 -16.05
CA PRO A 184 -8.20 7.60 -17.35
C PRO A 184 -9.24 8.07 -18.38
N ARG A 185 -10.40 8.55 -17.92
CA ARG A 185 -11.46 9.08 -18.81
C ARG A 185 -11.07 10.43 -19.39
N ASP A 186 -10.47 11.28 -18.57
CA ASP A 186 -9.99 12.60 -18.97
C ASP A 186 -8.82 12.49 -19.94
N ILE A 187 -7.93 11.50 -19.75
CA ILE A 187 -6.87 11.17 -20.71
C ILE A 187 -7.44 10.82 -22.08
N GLY A 188 -8.53 10.04 -22.13
CA GLY A 188 -9.21 9.70 -23.38
C GLY A 188 -9.74 10.95 -24.11
N LEU A 189 -10.37 11.86 -23.37
CA LEU A 189 -10.84 13.14 -23.90
C LEU A 189 -9.69 14.01 -24.42
N LEU A 190 -8.64 14.19 -23.62
CA LEU A 190 -7.46 14.97 -24.00
C LEU A 190 -6.78 14.40 -25.25
N SER A 191 -6.68 13.08 -25.35
CA SER A 191 -6.18 12.40 -26.54
C SER A 191 -7.07 12.63 -27.76
N ALA A 192 -8.40 12.61 -27.60
CA ALA A 192 -9.34 12.88 -28.70
C ALA A 192 -9.24 14.33 -29.20
N LEU A 193 -8.91 15.25 -28.30
CA LEU A 193 -8.65 16.66 -28.59
C LEU A 193 -7.24 16.92 -29.15
N GLY A 194 -6.40 15.89 -29.29
CA GLY A 194 -5.03 16.05 -29.79
C GLY A 194 -4.07 16.74 -28.81
N VAL A 195 -4.39 16.77 -27.52
CA VAL A 195 -3.54 17.39 -26.49
C VAL A 195 -2.40 16.45 -26.14
N ASP A 196 -1.16 16.91 -26.34
CA ASP A 196 0.07 16.18 -26.06
C ASP A 196 0.61 16.44 -24.64
N GLU A 197 0.45 17.67 -24.15
CA GLU A 197 0.89 18.11 -22.83
C GLU A 197 -0.16 18.95 -22.11
N VAL A 198 -0.22 18.80 -20.79
CA VAL A 198 -1.17 19.54 -19.94
C VAL A 198 -0.47 20.32 -18.82
N PRO A 199 -0.93 21.55 -18.51
CA PRO A 199 -0.43 22.31 -17.38
C PRO A 199 -1.04 21.78 -16.07
N VAL A 200 -0.19 21.31 -15.17
CA VAL A 200 -0.57 20.70 -13.89
C VAL A 200 0.16 21.33 -12.71
N ARG A 201 -0.35 21.12 -11.50
CA ARG A 201 0.39 21.36 -10.26
C ARG A 201 1.66 20.51 -10.29
N ALA A 202 2.81 21.12 -10.06
CA ALA A 202 4.06 20.40 -9.86
C ALA A 202 3.96 19.51 -8.61
N LYS A 203 4.85 18.52 -8.49
CA LYS A 203 4.98 17.76 -7.26
C LYS A 203 5.83 18.57 -6.27
N PRO A 204 5.39 18.78 -5.02
CA PRO A 204 6.26 19.33 -3.99
C PRO A 204 7.50 18.45 -3.82
N ARG A 205 8.70 19.03 -3.92
CA ARG A 205 9.95 18.33 -3.68
C ARG A 205 10.23 18.26 -2.18
N VAL A 206 10.37 17.05 -1.65
CA VAL A 206 10.55 16.80 -0.22
C VAL A 206 11.90 16.12 0.03
N GLY A 207 12.83 16.86 0.62
CA GLY A 207 14.15 16.35 1.01
C GLY A 207 14.08 15.56 2.31
N ILE A 208 14.65 14.37 2.35
CA ILE A 208 14.66 13.49 3.52
C ILE A 208 16.10 13.31 3.98
N VAL A 209 16.38 13.74 5.22
CA VAL A 209 17.69 13.68 5.86
C VAL A 209 17.61 12.75 7.07
N SER A 210 18.42 11.70 7.05
CA SER A 210 18.51 10.74 8.14
C SER A 210 19.68 11.09 9.06
N THR A 211 19.48 11.03 10.37
CA THR A 211 20.48 11.42 11.38
C THR A 211 20.76 10.30 12.36
N GLY A 212 22.03 10.05 12.70
CA GLY A 212 22.46 9.11 13.74
C GLY A 212 23.47 8.07 13.26
N ASP A 213 24.65 8.04 13.88
CA ASP A 213 25.79 7.19 13.50
C ASP A 213 25.48 5.67 13.50
N GLU A 214 24.38 5.24 14.11
CA GLU A 214 23.92 3.84 14.08
C GLU A 214 23.28 3.43 12.75
N LEU A 215 22.93 4.38 11.87
CA LEU A 215 22.09 4.08 10.71
C LEU A 215 22.92 3.68 9.48
N VAL A 216 22.58 2.52 8.92
CA VAL A 216 23.14 2.01 7.66
C VAL A 216 22.03 1.86 6.64
N ARG A 217 22.28 2.18 5.36
CA ARG A 217 21.28 1.95 4.31
C ARG A 217 21.16 0.46 3.96
N PRO A 218 19.96 -0.05 3.63
CA PRO A 218 19.80 -1.38 3.07
C PRO A 218 20.77 -1.66 1.91
N GLY A 219 21.41 -2.83 1.94
CA GLY A 219 22.45 -3.23 0.98
C GLY A 219 23.88 -2.83 1.40
N GLY A 220 24.04 -2.03 2.44
CA GLY A 220 25.34 -1.80 3.10
C GLY A 220 25.71 -2.94 4.06
N ASP A 221 26.99 -3.01 4.41
CA ASP A 221 27.49 -3.94 5.42
C ASP A 221 27.06 -3.47 6.82
N LEU A 222 26.32 -4.32 7.54
CA LEU A 222 25.80 -4.02 8.87
C LEU A 222 26.73 -4.57 9.97
N ALA A 223 27.39 -3.71 10.73
CA ALA A 223 28.18 -4.10 11.89
C ALA A 223 27.33 -4.06 13.17
N SER A 224 26.52 -5.11 13.37
CA SER A 224 25.63 -5.21 14.55
C SER A 224 26.36 -5.12 15.88
N GLU A 225 27.64 -5.52 15.95
CA GLU A 225 28.50 -5.40 17.13
C GLU A 225 28.82 -3.95 17.51
N ARG A 226 28.68 -3.00 16.57
CA ARG A 226 28.80 -1.55 16.80
C ARG A 226 27.47 -0.91 17.20
N GLY A 227 26.38 -1.67 17.20
CA GLY A 227 25.03 -1.17 17.41
C GLY A 227 24.37 -0.61 16.15
N GLU A 228 24.94 -0.88 14.97
CA GLU A 228 24.36 -0.42 13.70
C GLU A 228 23.02 -1.12 13.41
N ILE A 229 22.09 -0.35 12.86
CA ILE A 229 20.76 -0.78 12.42
C ILE A 229 20.47 -0.22 11.03
N TYR A 230 19.55 -0.84 10.30
CA TYR A 230 19.14 -0.31 9.00
C TYR A 230 18.24 0.92 9.15
N ASP A 231 18.45 1.90 8.28
CA ASP A 231 17.57 3.07 8.13
C ASP A 231 16.21 2.63 7.57
N VAL A 232 15.20 2.64 8.43
CA VAL A 232 13.80 2.33 8.08
C VAL A 232 13.04 3.60 7.69
N ASN A 233 13.26 4.69 8.43
CA ASN A 233 12.40 5.87 8.35
C ASN A 233 12.55 6.58 7.01
N SER A 234 13.76 6.69 6.47
CA SER A 234 13.95 7.38 5.18
C SER A 234 13.10 6.76 4.07
N TYR A 235 13.05 5.43 4.03
CA TYR A 235 12.28 4.70 3.02
C TYR A 235 10.77 4.73 3.28
N THR A 236 10.36 4.58 4.54
CA THR A 236 8.93 4.67 4.91
C THR A 236 8.36 6.07 4.64
N ILE A 237 9.13 7.12 4.95
CA ILE A 237 8.71 8.51 4.72
C ILE A 237 8.77 8.87 3.23
N ALA A 238 9.76 8.40 2.48
CA ALA A 238 9.81 8.60 1.02
C ALA A 238 8.58 8.03 0.32
N ALA A 239 8.21 6.78 0.65
CA ALA A 239 6.98 6.18 0.12
C ALA A 239 5.73 6.98 0.53
N GLY A 240 5.67 7.45 1.79
CA GLY A 240 4.58 8.29 2.26
C GLY A 240 4.47 9.65 1.56
N VAL A 241 5.61 10.26 1.17
CA VAL A 241 5.65 11.50 0.38
C VAL A 241 5.08 11.26 -1.01
N GLU A 242 5.48 10.17 -1.66
CA GLU A 242 4.99 9.79 -2.99
C GLU A 242 3.47 9.51 -2.97
N ASP A 243 2.99 8.80 -1.95
CA ASP A 243 1.55 8.56 -1.72
C ASP A 243 0.76 9.86 -1.47
N ALA A 244 1.41 10.86 -0.85
CA ALA A 244 0.86 12.19 -0.66
C ALA A 244 0.93 13.07 -1.93
N GLY A 245 1.54 12.60 -3.02
CA GLY A 245 1.65 13.33 -4.29
C GLY A 245 2.91 14.19 -4.45
N GLY A 246 3.86 14.09 -3.50
CA GLY A 246 5.16 14.74 -3.57
C GLY A 246 6.21 13.95 -4.34
N GLU A 247 7.39 14.54 -4.47
CA GLU A 247 8.62 13.92 -4.99
C GLU A 247 9.62 13.79 -3.84
N ALA A 248 9.96 12.55 -3.46
CA ALA A 248 10.91 12.30 -2.38
C ALA A 248 12.36 12.35 -2.87
N VAL A 249 13.20 13.12 -2.18
CA VAL A 249 14.65 13.23 -2.45
C VAL A 249 15.43 12.75 -1.24
N LEU A 250 16.11 11.60 -1.36
CA LEU A 250 16.90 11.02 -0.27
C LEU A 250 18.32 11.62 -0.23
N TYR A 251 18.62 12.41 0.79
CA TYR A 251 19.95 12.97 1.02
C TYR A 251 20.88 11.97 1.71
N PRO A 252 22.22 12.13 1.57
CA PRO A 252 23.19 11.34 2.32
C PRO A 252 22.87 11.29 3.81
N HIS A 253 23.20 10.17 4.43
CA HIS A 253 23.09 10.06 5.88
C HIS A 253 24.00 11.11 6.54
N ALA A 254 23.44 11.87 7.46
CA ALA A 254 24.17 12.87 8.22
C ALA A 254 24.57 12.27 9.57
N GLY A 255 25.86 12.01 9.74
CA GLY A 255 26.41 11.56 11.03
C GLY A 255 26.38 12.66 12.09
N ASP A 256 26.95 12.40 13.25
CA ASP A 256 26.97 13.35 14.37
C ASP A 256 27.94 14.55 14.18
N GLU A 257 28.62 14.65 13.02
CA GLU A 257 29.45 15.81 12.67
C GLU A 257 28.60 17.03 12.31
N GLN A 258 28.67 18.05 13.17
CA GLN A 258 27.81 19.24 13.10
C GLN A 258 27.90 19.99 11.76
N ASP A 259 29.12 20.14 11.22
CA ASP A 259 29.35 20.90 9.98
C ASP A 259 28.82 20.14 8.75
N GLU A 260 28.86 18.80 8.78
CA GLU A 260 28.30 17.96 7.72
C GLU A 260 26.77 17.96 7.74
N MET A 261 26.18 17.81 8.93
CA MET A 261 24.73 17.91 9.14
C MET A 261 24.19 19.26 8.66
N GLU A 262 24.83 20.36 9.04
CA GLU A 262 24.49 21.71 8.61
C GLU A 262 24.59 21.88 7.09
N ARG A 263 25.65 21.34 6.46
CA ARG A 263 25.81 21.36 5.00
C ARG A 263 24.68 20.62 4.30
N ILE A 264 24.32 19.42 4.76
CA ILE A 264 23.26 18.59 4.16
C ILE A 264 21.89 19.25 4.32
N LEU A 265 21.58 19.80 5.50
CA LEU A 265 20.31 20.49 5.74
C LEU A 265 20.16 21.73 4.85
N ARG A 266 21.24 22.49 4.62
CA ARG A 266 21.25 23.63 3.70
C ARG A 266 21.05 23.21 2.25
N GLU A 267 21.80 22.19 1.81
CA GLU A 267 21.66 21.63 0.46
C GLU A 267 20.22 21.17 0.22
N ALA A 268 19.61 20.49 1.20
CA ALA A 268 18.22 20.08 1.12
C ALA A 268 17.24 21.26 1.08
N ALA A 269 17.47 22.32 1.86
CA ALA A 269 16.61 23.50 1.86
C ALA A 269 16.70 24.33 0.57
N ASP A 270 17.88 24.36 -0.07
CA ASP A 270 18.08 25.05 -1.35
C ASP A 270 17.37 24.33 -2.51
N GLU A 271 17.22 23.01 -2.43
CA GLU A 271 16.69 22.18 -3.51
C GLU A 271 15.23 21.73 -3.31
N CYS A 272 14.67 21.80 -2.11
CA CYS A 272 13.36 21.22 -1.79
C CYS A 272 12.39 22.23 -1.17
N ASP A 273 11.09 22.04 -1.42
CA ASP A 273 10.02 22.86 -0.84
C ASP A 273 9.81 22.54 0.66
N LEU A 274 10.14 21.30 1.05
CA LEU A 274 10.07 20.80 2.41
C LEU A 274 11.28 19.92 2.72
N VAL A 275 11.89 20.12 3.88
CA VAL A 275 12.94 19.24 4.44
C VAL A 275 12.38 18.48 5.65
N LEU A 276 12.47 17.15 5.57
CA LEU A 276 12.14 16.23 6.64
C LEU A 276 13.42 15.65 7.22
N SER A 277 13.64 15.82 8.51
CA SER A 277 14.69 15.07 9.21
C SER A 277 14.09 13.89 9.97
N SER A 278 14.76 12.74 9.92
CA SER A 278 14.41 11.56 10.69
C SER A 278 15.55 11.20 11.63
N GLY A 279 15.24 10.97 12.91
CA GLY A 279 16.25 10.66 13.93
C GLY A 279 16.61 11.83 14.86
N SER A 280 15.96 12.99 14.68
CA SER A 280 16.20 14.26 15.38
C SER A 280 15.78 14.28 16.86
N THR A 281 16.14 13.24 17.61
CA THR A 281 15.77 13.06 19.02
C THR A 281 16.97 12.88 19.94
N SER A 282 18.17 12.64 19.39
CA SER A 282 19.42 12.69 20.14
C SER A 282 19.72 14.14 20.53
N ALA A 283 20.25 14.36 21.73
CA ALA A 283 20.55 15.71 22.20
C ALA A 283 21.56 16.44 21.28
N SER A 284 22.53 15.71 20.72
CA SER A 284 23.53 16.23 19.77
C SER A 284 22.90 16.69 18.46
N ALA A 285 22.11 15.84 17.79
CA ALA A 285 21.48 16.19 16.52
C ALA A 285 20.44 17.32 16.69
N VAL A 286 19.66 17.26 17.76
CA VAL A 286 18.69 18.31 18.11
C VAL A 286 19.37 19.65 18.32
N ASP A 287 20.51 19.69 19.03
CA ASP A 287 21.27 20.93 19.26
C ASP A 287 21.81 21.53 17.95
N VAL A 288 22.25 20.69 17.00
CA VAL A 288 22.69 21.16 15.66
C VAL A 288 21.52 21.68 14.84
N ILE A 289 20.42 20.93 14.79
CA ILE A 289 19.20 21.33 14.07
C ILE A 289 18.69 22.67 14.60
N TYR A 290 18.69 22.87 15.93
CA TYR A 290 18.33 24.17 16.50
C TYR A 290 19.22 25.30 16.03
N ARG A 291 20.55 25.08 16.06
CA ARG A 291 21.49 26.09 15.61
C ARG A 291 21.22 26.46 14.15
N VAL A 292 21.07 25.48 13.28
CA VAL A 292 20.82 25.69 11.84
C VAL A 292 19.51 26.46 11.62
N ILE A 293 18.43 26.09 12.31
CA ILE A 293 17.13 26.79 12.18
C ILE A 293 17.18 28.20 12.80
N GLU A 294 17.80 28.41 13.96
CA GLU A 294 17.91 29.72 14.60
C GLU A 294 18.82 30.69 13.82
N GLU A 295 19.83 30.18 13.10
CA GLU A 295 20.76 30.99 12.31
C GLU A 295 20.20 31.36 10.93
N GLN A 296 19.34 30.52 10.33
CA GLN A 296 18.93 30.64 8.92
C GLN A 296 17.42 30.60 8.69
N GLY A 297 16.63 30.59 9.74
CA GLY A 297 15.19 30.55 9.59
C GLY A 297 14.45 30.84 10.87
N GLU A 298 13.40 30.07 11.11
CA GLU A 298 12.47 30.29 12.21
C GLU A 298 11.96 28.96 12.74
N LEU A 299 12.14 28.72 14.04
CA LEU A 299 11.50 27.61 14.73
C LEU A 299 10.11 28.03 15.21
N LEU A 300 9.07 27.41 14.67
CA LEU A 300 7.67 27.69 15.00
C LEU A 300 7.19 26.87 16.20
N LEU A 301 7.60 25.60 16.26
CA LEU A 301 7.12 24.68 17.27
C LEU A 301 8.20 23.68 17.67
N HIS A 302 8.25 23.39 18.96
CA HIS A 302 9.06 22.32 19.52
C HIS A 302 8.27 21.49 20.52
N GLY A 303 7.90 20.30 20.06
CA GLY A 303 7.26 19.27 20.85
C GLY A 303 5.74 19.37 20.87
N VAL A 304 5.09 18.24 20.59
CA VAL A 304 3.63 18.14 20.49
C VAL A 304 3.12 17.16 21.56
N SER A 305 1.97 17.45 22.15
CA SER A 305 1.25 16.60 23.12
C SER A 305 0.52 15.44 22.43
N VAL A 306 1.25 14.69 21.61
CA VAL A 306 0.77 13.51 20.88
C VAL A 306 1.61 12.29 21.26
N LYS A 307 0.96 11.11 21.31
CA LYS A 307 1.60 9.82 21.57
C LYS A 307 1.21 8.79 20.51
N PRO A 308 2.18 8.15 19.82
CA PRO A 308 3.61 8.49 19.78
C PRO A 308 3.88 9.82 19.03
N GLY A 309 5.04 10.45 19.24
CA GLY A 309 5.42 11.63 18.44
C GLY A 309 5.85 12.90 19.19
N LYS A 310 6.06 12.83 20.50
CA LYS A 310 6.41 14.00 21.33
C LYS A 310 7.50 14.93 20.75
N PRO A 311 8.68 14.46 20.29
CA PRO A 311 9.78 15.35 19.88
C PRO A 311 9.68 15.79 18.42
N MET A 312 8.56 16.42 18.04
CA MET A 312 8.38 16.98 16.70
C MET A 312 8.90 18.42 16.66
N LEU A 313 9.58 18.78 15.57
CA LEU A 313 10.03 20.15 15.29
C LEU A 313 9.32 20.68 14.05
N ILE A 314 8.90 21.94 14.07
CA ILE A 314 8.30 22.60 12.92
C ILE A 314 8.94 23.97 12.78
N GLY A 315 9.38 24.31 11.58
CA GLY A 315 10.02 25.58 11.31
C GLY A 315 10.19 25.86 9.82
N ARG A 316 10.93 26.93 9.53
CA ARG A 316 11.41 27.28 8.20
C ARG A 316 12.93 27.29 8.21
N LEU A 317 13.52 26.85 7.11
CA LEU A 317 14.95 26.90 6.83
C LEU A 317 15.14 27.61 5.49
N ASP A 318 15.64 28.85 5.53
CA ASP A 318 15.64 29.77 4.39
C ASP A 318 14.26 29.87 3.72
N ASN A 319 14.10 29.43 2.46
CA ASN A 319 12.83 29.44 1.74
C ASN A 319 12.08 28.09 1.80
N SER A 320 12.64 27.11 2.50
CA SER A 320 12.07 25.77 2.63
C SER A 320 11.33 25.59 3.94
N ALA A 321 10.25 24.82 3.92
CA ALA A 321 9.62 24.34 5.13
C ALA A 321 10.50 23.28 5.79
N TYR A 322 10.42 23.15 7.12
CA TYR A 322 11.18 22.16 7.86
C TYR A 322 10.30 21.44 8.89
N VAL A 323 10.35 20.10 8.88
CA VAL A 323 9.72 19.27 9.92
C VAL A 323 10.70 18.20 10.40
N GLY A 324 10.99 18.22 11.71
CA GLY A 324 11.76 17.18 12.38
C GLY A 324 10.86 16.07 12.90
N LEU A 325 11.03 14.86 12.38
CA LEU A 325 10.29 13.67 12.78
C LEU A 325 11.01 12.92 13.92
N PRO A 326 10.26 12.22 14.80
CA PRO A 326 10.83 11.33 15.79
C PRO A 326 11.73 10.24 15.16
N GLY A 327 12.74 9.75 15.89
CA GLY A 327 13.61 8.67 15.40
C GLY A 327 12.98 7.28 15.39
N TYR A 328 11.93 7.06 16.18
CA TYR A 328 11.27 5.75 16.25
C TYR A 328 10.29 5.55 15.09
N PRO A 329 10.33 4.41 14.36
CA PRO A 329 9.57 4.24 13.12
C PRO A 329 8.07 4.46 13.24
N VAL A 330 7.42 3.85 14.24
CA VAL A 330 5.99 4.03 14.46
C VAL A 330 5.66 5.50 14.73
N SER A 331 6.55 6.19 15.44
CA SER A 331 6.34 7.60 15.80
C SER A 331 6.51 8.51 14.58
N ALA A 332 7.55 8.29 13.77
CA ALA A 332 7.81 9.04 12.55
C ALA A 332 6.66 8.94 11.57
N MET A 333 6.20 7.72 11.29
CA MET A 333 5.12 7.46 10.34
C MET A 333 3.79 8.07 10.78
N MET A 334 3.43 7.94 12.07
CA MET A 334 2.20 8.53 12.60
C MET A 334 2.22 10.06 12.52
N VAL A 335 3.33 10.68 12.94
CA VAL A 335 3.48 12.14 12.86
C VAL A 335 3.43 12.61 11.40
N PHE A 336 4.16 11.95 10.51
CA PHE A 336 4.15 12.27 9.09
C PHE A 336 2.73 12.19 8.51
N ARG A 337 2.04 11.07 8.72
CA ARG A 337 0.70 10.85 8.16
C ARG A 337 -0.34 11.83 8.70
N THR A 338 -0.29 12.14 10.00
CA THR A 338 -1.28 13.00 10.65
C THR A 338 -1.07 14.48 10.37
N PHE A 339 0.18 14.92 10.20
CA PHE A 339 0.51 16.34 10.14
C PHE A 339 1.15 16.78 8.82
N VAL A 340 2.08 15.99 8.27
CA VAL A 340 2.88 16.41 7.10
C VAL A 340 2.23 16.02 5.77
N ALA A 341 1.74 14.78 5.67
CA ALA A 341 1.11 14.27 4.45
C ALA A 341 -0.07 15.13 3.97
N PRO A 342 -0.97 15.64 4.84
CA PRO A 342 -2.05 16.55 4.41
C PRO A 342 -1.51 17.81 3.72
N ALA A 343 -0.46 18.43 4.25
CA ALA A 343 0.14 19.64 3.67
C ALA A 343 0.80 19.38 2.31
N ILE A 344 1.44 18.22 2.12
CA ILE A 344 1.98 17.80 0.81
C ILE A 344 0.84 17.61 -0.20
N ARG A 345 -0.26 16.96 0.21
CA ARG A 345 -1.42 16.74 -0.65
C ARG A 345 -2.08 18.04 -1.07
N GLU A 346 -2.26 18.96 -0.14
CA GLU A 346 -2.82 20.28 -0.42
C GLU A 346 -1.94 21.05 -1.42
N ALA A 347 -0.61 21.05 -1.22
CA ALA A 347 0.34 21.67 -2.13
C ALA A 347 0.30 21.06 -3.54
N ALA A 348 0.14 19.73 -3.63
CA ALA A 348 -0.06 19.01 -4.89
C ALA A 348 -1.46 19.22 -5.51
N GLY A 349 -2.38 19.88 -4.81
CA GLY A 349 -3.77 20.10 -5.22
C GLY A 349 -4.64 18.85 -5.17
N LEU A 350 -4.19 17.79 -4.50
CA LEU A 350 -4.89 16.53 -4.39
C LEU A 350 -6.04 16.62 -3.38
N PRO A 351 -7.16 15.91 -3.60
CA PRO A 351 -8.21 15.81 -2.59
C PRO A 351 -7.71 15.09 -1.34
N GLU A 352 -8.46 15.17 -0.24
CA GLU A 352 -8.24 14.29 0.92
C GLU A 352 -8.14 12.82 0.49
N PRO A 353 -7.25 12.02 1.10
CA PRO A 353 -7.13 10.62 0.74
C PRO A 353 -8.48 9.93 0.99
N ALA A 354 -8.80 8.96 0.14
CA ALA A 354 -9.92 8.06 0.39
C ALA A 354 -9.57 7.18 1.60
N SER A 355 -9.74 7.69 2.82
CA SER A 355 -9.59 6.90 4.04
C SER A 355 -10.91 6.20 4.33
N ALA A 356 -10.86 4.88 4.46
CA ALA A 356 -11.97 4.16 5.07
C ALA A 356 -11.88 4.33 6.61
N THR A 357 -13.00 4.66 7.23
CA THR A 357 -13.17 4.48 8.67
C THR A 357 -13.98 3.22 8.90
N VAL A 358 -13.57 2.44 9.90
CA VAL A 358 -14.25 1.22 10.29
C VAL A 358 -14.71 1.38 11.73
N ALA A 359 -16.02 1.26 11.94
CA ALA A 359 -16.58 1.12 13.27
C ALA A 359 -16.37 -0.32 13.74
N GLY A 360 -15.89 -0.49 14.97
CA GLY A 360 -15.71 -1.81 15.58
C GLY A 360 -15.75 -1.72 17.10
N ARG A 361 -15.53 -2.85 17.75
CA ARG A 361 -15.49 -2.94 19.22
C ARG A 361 -14.08 -3.24 19.70
N LEU A 362 -13.66 -2.59 20.77
CA LEU A 362 -12.35 -2.85 21.34
C LEU A 362 -12.26 -4.29 21.87
N ALA A 363 -11.30 -5.07 21.38
CA ALA A 363 -11.19 -6.50 21.66
C ALA A 363 -10.76 -6.78 23.11
N ARG A 364 -10.11 -5.82 23.77
CA ARG A 364 -9.66 -5.92 25.16
C ARG A 364 -9.57 -4.56 25.81
N GLN A 365 -9.62 -4.52 27.13
CA GLN A 365 -9.50 -3.30 27.92
C GLN A 365 -8.09 -2.68 27.81
N GLU A 366 -8.01 -1.35 27.74
CA GLU A 366 -6.75 -0.58 27.73
C GLU A 366 -6.74 0.52 28.81
N ARG A 367 -5.55 0.82 29.34
CA ARG A 367 -5.35 1.85 30.38
C ARG A 367 -4.21 2.79 30.01
N TYR A 368 -4.45 4.08 30.17
CA TYR A 368 -3.52 5.13 29.79
C TYR A 368 -3.34 6.19 30.88
N GLU A 369 -2.20 6.87 30.84
CA GLU A 369 -2.02 8.13 31.55
C GLU A 369 -2.70 9.25 30.75
N GLU A 370 -3.50 10.09 31.44
CA GLU A 370 -4.14 11.28 30.88
C GLU A 370 -3.11 12.32 30.37
N GLY A 371 -3.58 13.25 29.54
CA GLY A 371 -2.87 14.47 29.18
C GLY A 371 -2.19 14.47 27.81
N ARG A 372 -2.36 13.43 26.99
CA ARG A 372 -1.83 13.37 25.61
C ARG A 372 -2.83 12.77 24.64
N HIS A 373 -2.98 13.42 23.49
CA HIS A 373 -3.73 12.85 22.38
C HIS A 373 -3.00 11.62 21.84
N ARG A 374 -3.68 10.48 21.73
CA ARG A 374 -3.03 9.22 21.38
C ARG A 374 -3.52 8.68 20.05
N LEU A 375 -2.55 8.36 19.21
CA LEU A 375 -2.73 7.65 17.96
C LEU A 375 -2.42 6.18 18.25
N MET A 376 -3.43 5.40 18.63
CA MET A 376 -3.27 3.99 18.98
C MET A 376 -3.23 3.16 17.69
N PRO A 377 -2.10 2.52 17.33
CA PRO A 377 -2.08 1.57 16.22
C PRO A 377 -2.95 0.37 16.56
N VAL A 378 -3.81 -0.02 15.63
CA VAL A 378 -4.76 -1.13 15.83
C VAL A 378 -4.74 -2.09 14.65
N GLY A 379 -5.04 -3.35 14.93
CA GLY A 379 -5.41 -4.35 13.95
C GLY A 379 -6.91 -4.64 14.02
N LEU A 380 -7.46 -5.11 12.90
CA LEU A 380 -8.84 -5.56 12.77
C LEU A 380 -8.87 -7.09 12.77
N VAL A 381 -9.94 -7.65 13.31
CA VAL A 381 -10.31 -9.06 13.15
C VAL A 381 -11.83 -9.15 13.18
N THR A 382 -12.40 -10.05 12.40
CA THR A 382 -13.84 -10.34 12.44
C THR A 382 -14.10 -11.50 13.38
N ASP A 383 -15.11 -11.40 14.25
CA ASP A 383 -15.54 -12.51 15.10
C ASP A 383 -16.41 -13.54 14.34
N GLY A 384 -16.97 -14.51 15.06
CA GLY A 384 -17.79 -15.59 14.47
C GLY A 384 -19.14 -15.11 13.92
N ASP A 385 -19.66 -13.98 14.40
CA ASP A 385 -20.93 -13.40 13.95
C ASP A 385 -20.74 -12.40 12.79
N GLY A 386 -19.50 -12.11 12.40
CA GLY A 386 -19.19 -11.15 11.34
C GLY A 386 -18.93 -9.73 11.84
N GLU A 387 -18.90 -9.50 13.15
CA GLU A 387 -18.67 -8.19 13.75
C GLU A 387 -17.18 -7.85 13.80
N THR A 388 -16.85 -6.57 13.61
CA THR A 388 -15.45 -6.13 13.61
C THR A 388 -14.95 -5.86 15.04
N LEU A 389 -13.90 -6.57 15.42
CA LEU A 389 -13.12 -6.31 16.62
C LEU A 389 -11.83 -5.56 16.29
N VAL A 390 -11.46 -4.63 17.17
CA VAL A 390 -10.30 -3.77 17.04
C VAL A 390 -9.35 -4.08 18.19
N TYR A 391 -8.13 -4.50 17.91
CA TYR A 391 -7.13 -4.83 18.94
C TYR A 391 -5.90 -3.93 18.83
N PRO A 392 -5.32 -3.48 19.96
CA PRO A 392 -4.10 -2.67 19.92
C PRO A 392 -2.89 -3.48 19.45
N VAL A 393 -2.14 -2.90 18.52
CA VAL A 393 -0.86 -3.43 18.04
C VAL A 393 0.25 -2.69 18.79
N ASP A 394 0.68 -3.24 19.93
CA ASP A 394 1.74 -2.63 20.74
C ASP A 394 2.89 -3.62 21.01
N LYS A 395 4.04 -3.36 20.38
CA LYS A 395 5.35 -3.95 20.72
C LYS A 395 6.37 -2.88 21.12
N GLY A 396 5.90 -1.67 21.44
CA GLY A 396 6.71 -0.47 21.62
C GLY A 396 6.92 0.31 20.31
N SER A 397 7.10 1.63 20.42
CA SER A 397 7.19 2.55 19.27
C SER A 397 8.44 2.38 18.39
N GLY A 398 9.46 1.66 18.87
CA GLY A 398 10.66 1.31 18.11
C GLY A 398 10.51 0.06 17.25
N ALA A 399 9.41 -0.70 17.36
CA ALA A 399 9.25 -1.96 16.65
C ALA A 399 8.67 -1.75 15.23
N THR A 400 9.47 -2.01 14.20
CA THR A 400 9.01 -1.94 12.79
C THR A 400 7.86 -2.91 12.50
N THR A 401 7.82 -4.07 13.17
CA THR A 401 6.68 -5.01 13.01
C THR A 401 5.36 -4.42 13.48
N SER A 402 5.36 -3.46 14.43
CA SER A 402 4.12 -2.79 14.83
C SER A 402 3.54 -1.91 13.73
N LEU A 403 4.37 -1.46 12.77
CA LEU A 403 3.87 -0.78 11.57
C LEU A 403 3.23 -1.77 10.60
N ALA A 404 3.92 -2.89 10.34
CA ALA A 404 3.44 -3.91 9.41
C ALA A 404 2.17 -4.64 9.90
N ASP A 405 2.06 -4.85 11.22
CA ASP A 405 0.95 -5.60 11.82
C ASP A 405 -0.33 -4.74 12.03
N ALA A 406 -0.25 -3.42 11.84
CA ALA A 406 -1.34 -2.48 12.10
C ALA A 406 -2.13 -2.13 10.83
N ASP A 407 -3.45 -2.13 10.96
CA ASP A 407 -4.42 -1.84 9.90
C ASP A 407 -4.82 -0.36 9.86
N GLY A 408 -4.69 0.32 11.00
CA GLY A 408 -5.05 1.71 11.14
C GLY A 408 -4.80 2.26 12.53
N VAL A 409 -5.48 3.35 12.84
CA VAL A 409 -5.32 4.11 14.08
C VAL A 409 -6.68 4.39 14.71
N VAL A 410 -6.77 4.20 16.02
CA VAL A 410 -7.85 4.78 16.83
C VAL A 410 -7.30 6.02 17.53
N GLU A 411 -7.96 7.16 17.32
CA GLU A 411 -7.67 8.40 18.05
C GLU A 411 -8.31 8.34 19.43
N VAL A 412 -7.48 8.53 20.46
CA VAL A 412 -7.90 8.52 21.86
C VAL A 412 -7.62 9.91 22.44
N GLY A 413 -8.67 10.55 22.96
CA GLY A 413 -8.62 11.90 23.51
C GLY A 413 -7.67 12.01 24.70
N PRO A 414 -7.08 13.19 24.96
CA PRO A 414 -6.18 13.41 26.10
C PRO A 414 -6.85 13.20 27.46
N GLU A 415 -8.18 13.29 27.54
CA GLU A 415 -9.00 13.05 28.72
C GLU A 415 -9.34 11.58 28.96
N THR A 416 -9.00 10.68 28.04
CA THR A 416 -9.33 9.25 28.13
C THR A 416 -8.18 8.48 28.78
N ASP A 417 -8.40 8.02 30.02
CA ASP A 417 -7.48 7.15 30.76
C ASP A 417 -7.81 5.65 30.64
N TYR A 418 -8.98 5.36 30.06
CA TYR A 418 -9.57 4.03 30.11
C TYR A 418 -10.44 3.75 28.87
N LEU A 419 -10.25 2.58 28.27
CA LEU A 419 -11.15 2.03 27.27
C LEU A 419 -11.58 0.61 27.67
N GLU A 420 -12.88 0.35 27.68
CA GLU A 420 -13.46 -0.94 28.06
C GLU A 420 -13.42 -1.95 26.91
N GLN A 421 -13.34 -3.24 27.25
CA GLN A 421 -13.59 -4.30 26.28
C GLN A 421 -15.04 -4.17 25.76
N GLY A 422 -15.22 -4.26 24.45
CA GLY A 422 -16.52 -4.12 23.79
C GLY A 422 -16.96 -2.69 23.53
N GLU A 423 -16.18 -1.69 23.97
CA GLU A 423 -16.44 -0.27 23.73
C GLU A 423 -16.39 0.03 22.23
N PRO A 424 -17.36 0.78 21.67
CA PRO A 424 -17.35 1.15 20.27
C PRO A 424 -16.23 2.14 19.98
N VAL A 425 -15.40 1.82 18.98
CA VAL A 425 -14.30 2.67 18.52
C VAL A 425 -14.36 2.82 17.01
N THR A 426 -13.82 3.92 16.51
CA THR A 426 -13.66 4.15 15.07
C THR A 426 -12.18 4.09 14.73
N ALA A 427 -11.80 3.13 13.89
CA ALA A 427 -10.46 3.01 13.35
C ALA A 427 -10.37 3.74 12.01
N THR A 428 -9.41 4.65 11.88
CA THR A 428 -9.02 5.26 10.60
C THR A 428 -7.96 4.38 9.96
N LEU A 429 -8.31 3.69 8.87
CA LEU A 429 -7.42 2.73 8.22
C LEU A 429 -6.25 3.41 7.53
N PHE A 430 -5.12 2.71 7.43
CA PHE A 430 -3.96 3.20 6.67
C PHE A 430 -4.24 3.22 5.15
N SER A 431 -5.04 2.26 4.67
CA SER A 431 -5.52 2.18 3.29
C SER A 431 -7.00 1.79 3.26
N PRO A 432 -7.80 2.27 2.29
CA PRO A 432 -9.17 1.80 2.08
C PRO A 432 -9.25 0.32 1.66
N ASP A 433 -8.13 -0.26 1.20
CA ASP A 433 -8.05 -1.66 0.77
C ASP A 433 -7.74 -2.63 1.91
N VAL A 434 -7.51 -2.12 3.12
CA VAL A 434 -7.32 -2.95 4.32
C VAL A 434 -8.55 -3.84 4.50
N ARG A 435 -8.30 -5.14 4.67
CA ARG A 435 -9.30 -6.16 5.01
C ARG A 435 -8.85 -6.89 6.27
N PRO A 436 -9.76 -7.15 7.23
CA PRO A 436 -9.45 -8.04 8.34
C PRO A 436 -8.93 -9.39 7.81
N PRO A 437 -7.98 -10.02 8.51
CA PRO A 437 -7.48 -11.34 8.11
C PRO A 437 -8.61 -12.37 8.18
N THR A 438 -8.61 -13.33 7.26
CA THR A 438 -9.57 -14.45 7.27
C THR A 438 -9.34 -15.36 8.48
N LEU A 439 -8.07 -15.47 8.90
CA LEU A 439 -7.58 -16.17 10.06
C LEU A 439 -6.61 -15.28 10.85
N PHE A 440 -6.91 -15.04 12.12
CA PHE A 440 -5.98 -14.42 13.06
C PHE A 440 -5.47 -15.43 14.09
N GLY A 441 -4.22 -15.86 13.92
CA GLY A 441 -3.53 -16.77 14.82
C GLY A 441 -2.53 -16.07 15.76
N VAL A 442 -2.36 -16.60 16.96
CA VAL A 442 -1.39 -16.07 17.94
C VAL A 442 -0.76 -17.22 18.71
N GLY A 443 0.56 -17.26 18.85
CA GLY A 443 1.15 -18.28 19.72
C GLY A 443 2.61 -18.57 19.47
N GLU A 444 2.92 -19.86 19.51
CA GLU A 444 4.27 -20.36 19.41
C GLU A 444 4.91 -20.13 18.04
N ASP A 445 6.16 -19.66 18.06
CA ASP A 445 6.95 -19.52 16.85
C ASP A 445 7.43 -20.89 16.37
N ASP A 446 6.79 -21.42 15.32
CA ASP A 446 7.00 -22.78 14.81
C ASP A 446 7.09 -22.81 13.27
N PRO A 447 8.13 -23.44 12.68
CA PRO A 447 8.30 -23.52 11.23
C PRO A 447 7.17 -24.24 10.48
N THR A 448 6.53 -25.23 11.10
CA THR A 448 5.41 -25.97 10.51
C THR A 448 4.18 -25.07 10.42
N VAL A 449 3.92 -24.26 11.45
CA VAL A 449 2.86 -23.23 11.39
C VAL A 449 3.11 -22.27 10.24
N SER A 450 4.34 -21.75 10.08
CA SER A 450 4.66 -20.86 8.96
C SER A 450 4.32 -21.49 7.60
N ARG A 451 4.66 -22.77 7.39
CA ARG A 451 4.33 -23.51 6.17
C ARG A 451 2.82 -23.71 5.97
N LEU A 452 2.07 -23.94 7.04
CA LEU A 452 0.61 -24.07 6.98
C LEU A 452 -0.05 -22.74 6.55
N LEU A 453 0.45 -21.61 7.08
CA LEU A 453 -0.08 -20.29 6.76
C LEU A 453 0.15 -19.90 5.29
N ASP A 454 1.22 -20.40 4.65
CA ASP A 454 1.51 -20.11 3.22
C ASP A 454 0.38 -20.58 2.27
N GLY A 455 -0.44 -21.54 2.71
CA GLY A 455 -1.56 -22.09 1.93
C GLY A 455 -2.90 -21.38 2.15
N LEU A 456 -3.00 -20.45 3.09
CA LEU A 456 -4.26 -19.80 3.49
C LEU A 456 -4.47 -18.47 2.80
N GLU A 457 -5.73 -18.08 2.60
CA GLU A 457 -6.06 -16.77 2.03
C GLU A 457 -5.91 -15.66 3.09
N ASN A 458 -4.95 -14.75 2.96
CA ASN A 458 -4.78 -13.59 3.87
C ASN A 458 -4.76 -13.90 5.39
N PRO A 459 -3.91 -14.85 5.86
CA PRO A 459 -3.76 -15.09 7.29
C PRO A 459 -2.93 -14.01 7.96
N ARG A 460 -3.17 -13.79 9.26
CA ARG A 460 -2.29 -13.01 10.14
C ARG A 460 -1.88 -13.86 11.32
N TYR A 461 -0.58 -13.89 11.61
CA TYR A 461 -0.05 -14.66 12.74
C TYR A 461 0.91 -13.85 13.59
N LEU A 462 0.70 -13.85 14.91
CA LEU A 462 1.61 -13.20 15.87
C LEU A 462 2.35 -14.23 16.74
N SER A 463 3.64 -14.40 16.46
CA SER A 463 4.55 -15.26 17.23
C SER A 463 4.95 -14.61 18.57
N VAL A 464 4.09 -14.73 19.58
CA VAL A 464 4.29 -14.14 20.93
C VAL A 464 4.59 -15.18 22.00
N GLY A 465 4.57 -16.46 21.65
CA GLY A 465 4.75 -17.59 22.57
C GLY A 465 3.42 -18.22 23.01
N SER A 466 3.52 -19.45 23.49
CA SER A 466 2.39 -20.30 23.89
C SER A 466 1.58 -19.70 25.03
N ARG A 467 2.22 -19.16 26.08
CA ARG A 467 1.50 -18.59 27.24
C ARG A 467 0.73 -17.31 26.86
N PRO A 468 1.32 -16.32 26.17
CA PRO A 468 0.56 -15.17 25.69
C PRO A 468 -0.51 -15.54 24.66
N GLY A 469 -0.27 -16.55 23.81
CA GLY A 469 -1.26 -17.10 22.87
C GLY A 469 -2.53 -17.58 23.57
N LEU A 470 -2.40 -18.48 24.55
CA LEU A 470 -3.51 -18.96 25.38
C LEU A 470 -4.24 -17.82 26.08
N ARG A 471 -3.48 -16.85 26.63
CA ARG A 471 -4.08 -15.71 27.31
C ARG A 471 -4.94 -14.87 26.36
N ARG A 472 -4.46 -14.58 25.15
CA ARG A 472 -5.22 -13.81 24.15
C ARG A 472 -6.40 -14.58 23.60
N LEU A 473 -6.29 -15.90 23.44
CA LEU A 473 -7.42 -16.76 23.07
C LEU A 473 -8.53 -16.70 24.12
N ARG A 474 -8.17 -16.75 25.42
CA ARG A 474 -9.12 -16.54 26.53
C ARG A 474 -9.81 -15.17 26.48
N GLU A 475 -9.09 -14.14 26.04
CA GLU A 475 -9.63 -12.78 25.87
C GLU A 475 -10.57 -12.68 24.66
N GLY A 476 -10.70 -13.73 23.84
CA GLY A 476 -11.58 -13.78 22.66
C GLY A 476 -11.04 -12.99 21.48
N VAL A 477 -9.72 -12.69 21.44
CA VAL A 477 -9.14 -11.85 20.37
C VAL A 477 -8.80 -12.66 19.11
N PRO A 478 -7.92 -13.68 19.16
CA PRO A 478 -7.58 -14.48 17.99
C PRO A 478 -8.63 -15.55 17.68
N ASP A 479 -8.60 -16.03 16.44
CA ASP A 479 -9.37 -17.18 15.99
C ASP A 479 -8.73 -18.49 16.49
N VAL A 480 -7.40 -18.55 16.48
CA VAL A 480 -6.64 -19.72 16.93
C VAL A 480 -5.42 -19.32 17.78
N ALA A 481 -5.03 -20.20 18.69
CA ALA A 481 -3.74 -20.14 19.36
C ALA A 481 -2.93 -21.42 19.13
N VAL A 482 -1.64 -21.24 18.82
CA VAL A 482 -0.69 -22.36 18.73
C VAL A 482 0.09 -22.44 20.02
N VAL A 483 0.10 -23.62 20.63
CA VAL A 483 0.71 -23.86 21.94
C VAL A 483 1.61 -25.07 21.87
N ALA A 484 2.74 -25.03 22.56
CA ALA A 484 3.67 -26.14 22.62
C ALA A 484 4.11 -26.44 24.05
N GLY A 485 4.35 -27.72 24.33
CA GLY A 485 4.85 -28.20 25.62
C GLY A 485 3.76 -28.55 26.64
N PRO A 486 4.16 -28.89 27.86
CA PRO A 486 3.24 -29.26 28.93
C PRO A 486 2.49 -28.02 29.42
N LEU A 487 1.39 -27.68 28.76
CA LEU A 487 0.52 -26.57 29.13
C LEU A 487 -0.89 -27.11 29.38
N GLU A 488 -1.41 -26.86 30.58
CA GLU A 488 -2.82 -27.08 30.90
C GLU A 488 -3.63 -25.89 30.37
N ALA A 489 -4.46 -26.15 29.36
CA ALA A 489 -5.43 -25.16 28.88
C ALA A 489 -6.63 -25.14 29.84
N ASP A 490 -6.61 -24.26 30.84
CA ASP A 490 -7.77 -23.96 31.71
C ASP A 490 -8.80 -23.06 30.98
N ILE A 491 -9.06 -23.31 29.70
CA ILE A 491 -9.99 -22.54 28.87
C ILE A 491 -10.78 -23.45 27.93
N GLU A 492 -12.00 -23.04 27.62
CA GLU A 492 -12.82 -23.70 26.62
C GLU A 492 -12.24 -23.42 25.23
N THR A 493 -11.82 -24.48 24.55
CA THR A 493 -11.19 -24.43 23.22
C THR A 493 -11.56 -25.66 22.41
N THR A 494 -11.54 -25.53 21.09
CA THR A 494 -11.63 -26.66 20.16
C THR A 494 -10.24 -26.98 19.62
N GLU A 495 -9.73 -28.20 19.81
CA GLU A 495 -8.46 -28.62 19.19
C GLU A 495 -8.71 -28.93 17.71
N LEU A 496 -8.07 -28.17 16.82
CA LEU A 496 -8.15 -28.39 15.36
C LEU A 496 -7.16 -29.46 14.90
N GLY A 497 -6.02 -29.57 15.59
CA GLY A 497 -4.99 -30.53 15.25
C GLY A 497 -3.76 -30.41 16.12
N ARG A 498 -2.90 -31.43 16.03
CA ARG A 498 -1.64 -31.52 16.77
C ARG A 498 -0.57 -32.28 16.00
N TRP A 499 0.68 -31.98 16.27
CA TRP A 499 1.85 -32.74 15.81
C TRP A 499 2.93 -32.79 16.91
N GLU A 500 3.91 -33.66 16.72
CA GLU A 500 5.07 -33.76 17.61
C GLU A 500 6.31 -33.16 16.93
N ARG A 501 7.16 -32.49 17.70
CA ARG A 501 8.46 -31.98 17.22
C ARG A 501 9.57 -32.36 18.18
N GLU A 502 10.75 -32.62 17.63
CA GLU A 502 11.93 -32.95 18.44
C GLU A 502 12.68 -31.68 18.86
N TRP A 503 12.99 -31.58 20.15
CA TRP A 503 13.67 -30.44 20.75
C TRP A 503 14.92 -30.88 21.52
N GLY A 504 15.88 -29.95 21.63
CA GLY A 504 17.17 -30.27 22.22
C GLY A 504 18.15 -29.11 22.22
N LEU A 505 19.43 -29.46 22.31
CA LEU A 505 20.54 -28.51 22.24
C LEU A 505 21.06 -28.45 20.82
N VAL A 506 21.00 -27.27 20.22
CA VAL A 506 21.68 -26.93 18.98
C VAL A 506 23.11 -26.56 19.31
N VAL A 507 24.07 -27.20 18.64
CA VAL A 507 25.52 -27.05 18.87
C VAL A 507 26.24 -26.85 17.53
N ARG A 508 27.52 -26.47 17.54
CA ARG A 508 28.29 -26.37 16.29
C ARG A 508 28.35 -27.71 15.57
N ALA A 509 28.47 -27.67 14.24
CA ALA A 509 28.64 -28.86 13.42
C ALA A 509 29.76 -29.76 13.97
N GLY A 510 29.48 -31.06 14.09
CA GLY A 510 30.40 -32.04 14.66
C GLY A 510 30.44 -32.09 16.20
N ASN A 511 29.65 -31.27 16.91
CA ASN A 511 29.56 -31.24 18.37
C ASN A 511 30.94 -31.22 19.07
N PRO A 512 31.77 -30.19 18.83
CA PRO A 512 33.16 -30.14 19.30
C PRO A 512 33.30 -30.16 20.83
N ASP A 513 32.25 -29.77 21.54
CA ASP A 513 32.20 -29.76 23.01
C ASP A 513 31.71 -31.08 23.62
N GLU A 514 31.41 -32.07 22.77
CA GLU A 514 30.99 -33.42 23.12
C GLU A 514 29.84 -33.40 24.14
N LEU A 515 28.81 -32.59 23.87
CA LEU A 515 27.61 -32.52 24.69
C LEU A 515 26.70 -33.70 24.37
N GLU A 516 26.25 -34.42 25.40
CA GLU A 516 25.36 -35.58 25.30
C GLU A 516 23.97 -35.29 25.90
N GLY A 517 23.84 -34.27 26.76
CA GLY A 517 22.55 -33.82 27.28
C GLY A 517 22.64 -32.67 28.29
N LEU A 518 21.54 -32.43 29.01
CA LEU A 518 21.44 -31.33 30.00
C LEU A 518 22.45 -31.43 31.15
N ALA A 519 22.84 -32.66 31.52
CA ALA A 519 23.85 -32.90 32.54
C ALA A 519 25.17 -32.18 32.24
N ASP A 520 25.60 -32.16 30.98
CA ASP A 520 26.85 -31.52 30.58
C ASP A 520 26.81 -30.00 30.71
N LEU A 521 25.63 -29.37 30.59
CA LEU A 521 25.48 -27.93 30.81
C LEU A 521 25.58 -27.56 32.30
N VAL A 522 25.29 -28.49 33.20
CA VAL A 522 25.43 -28.31 34.65
C VAL A 522 26.86 -28.61 35.09
N ASP A 523 27.45 -29.68 34.55
CA ASP A 523 28.71 -30.25 35.04
C ASP A 523 29.94 -29.61 34.38
N ARG A 524 29.76 -28.94 33.24
CA ARG A 524 30.85 -28.33 32.45
C ARG A 524 30.59 -26.83 32.27
N ASP A 525 31.67 -26.06 32.19
CA ASP A 525 31.62 -24.62 31.95
C ASP A 525 31.33 -24.34 30.47
N ARG A 526 30.04 -24.25 30.12
CA ARG A 526 29.55 -24.11 28.73
C ARG A 526 28.51 -23.01 28.66
N ARG A 527 28.70 -22.07 27.73
CA ARG A 527 27.77 -20.96 27.51
C ARG A 527 26.52 -21.48 26.83
N PHE A 528 25.39 -21.34 27.49
CA PHE A 528 24.10 -21.72 26.97
C PHE A 528 23.24 -20.50 26.68
N VAL A 529 22.39 -20.59 25.66
CA VAL A 529 21.39 -19.57 25.34
C VAL A 529 20.01 -20.19 25.17
N ASN A 530 19.03 -19.55 25.78
CA ASN A 530 17.70 -20.13 25.98
C ASN A 530 16.64 -19.43 25.10
N ARG A 531 15.41 -19.91 25.22
CA ARG A 531 14.17 -19.25 24.76
C ARG A 531 13.56 -18.44 25.90
N THR A 532 12.73 -17.45 25.54
CA THR A 532 11.98 -16.67 26.54
C THR A 532 11.00 -17.56 27.31
N THR A 533 10.60 -17.12 28.52
CA THR A 533 9.63 -17.82 29.38
C THR A 533 8.24 -17.97 28.79
N ASP A 534 7.94 -17.25 27.73
CA ASP A 534 6.68 -17.34 26.99
C ASP A 534 6.64 -18.55 26.03
N SER A 535 7.81 -19.10 25.70
CA SER A 535 7.96 -20.21 24.75
C SER A 535 7.63 -21.56 25.38
N GLY A 536 7.00 -22.43 24.58
CA GLY A 536 6.80 -23.83 24.91
C GLY A 536 8.11 -24.58 25.11
N LEU A 537 9.14 -24.28 24.31
CA LEU A 537 10.48 -24.87 24.48
C LEU A 537 11.09 -24.58 25.85
N ARG A 538 10.95 -23.35 26.35
CA ARG A 538 11.40 -23.00 27.71
C ARG A 538 10.64 -23.79 28.76
N SER A 539 9.34 -24.02 28.58
CA SER A 539 8.54 -24.84 29.51
C SER A 539 8.99 -26.31 29.50
N SER A 540 9.30 -26.89 28.35
CA SER A 540 9.86 -28.25 28.26
C SER A 540 11.27 -28.36 28.87
N LEU A 541 12.12 -27.36 28.67
CA LEU A 541 13.43 -27.30 29.33
C LEU A 541 13.27 -27.21 30.86
N ASP A 542 12.42 -26.33 31.37
CA ASP A 542 12.16 -26.19 32.80
C ASP A 542 11.71 -27.51 33.44
N ALA A 543 10.87 -28.29 32.72
CA ALA A 543 10.44 -29.61 33.15
C ALA A 543 11.57 -30.67 33.12
N ALA A 544 12.40 -30.66 32.07
CA ALA A 544 13.54 -31.56 31.96
C ALA A 544 14.62 -31.28 33.03
N VAL A 545 14.87 -30.01 33.36
CA VAL A 545 15.77 -29.62 34.45
C VAL A 545 15.19 -30.02 35.81
N ALA A 546 13.87 -29.91 36.00
CA ALA A 546 13.22 -30.40 37.22
C ALA A 546 13.39 -31.92 37.39
N ALA A 547 13.18 -32.70 36.33
CA ALA A 547 13.40 -34.14 36.35
C ALA A 547 14.87 -34.50 36.66
N LEU A 548 15.82 -33.78 36.05
CA LEU A 548 17.25 -33.95 36.36
C LEU A 548 17.59 -33.61 37.82
N ALA A 549 16.92 -32.62 38.40
CA ALA A 549 17.09 -32.25 39.80
C ALA A 549 16.60 -33.36 40.74
N ASP A 550 15.43 -33.94 40.43
CA ASP A 550 14.87 -35.07 41.16
C ASP A 550 15.81 -36.29 41.09
N ASP A 551 16.34 -36.61 39.90
CA ASP A 551 17.30 -37.70 39.68
C ASP A 551 18.62 -37.48 40.45
N ARG A 552 19.06 -36.23 40.58
CA ARG A 552 20.29 -35.84 41.31
C ARG A 552 20.05 -35.60 42.80
N GLY A 553 18.81 -35.65 43.28
CA GLY A 553 18.46 -35.34 44.67
C GLY A 553 18.82 -33.91 45.08
N THR A 554 18.71 -32.95 44.15
CA THR A 554 19.00 -31.53 44.36
C THR A 554 17.78 -30.67 44.01
N THR A 555 17.87 -29.35 44.14
CA THR A 555 16.77 -28.46 43.75
C THR A 555 16.91 -28.00 42.30
N ARG A 556 15.79 -27.76 41.63
CA ARG A 556 15.77 -27.17 40.27
C ARG A 556 16.61 -25.88 40.23
N ARG A 557 16.51 -25.06 41.28
CA ARG A 557 17.25 -23.81 41.39
C ARG A 557 18.76 -24.02 41.37
N ASP A 558 19.27 -25.01 42.11
CA ASP A 558 20.69 -25.30 42.15
C ASP A 558 21.22 -25.68 40.76
N LEU A 559 20.42 -26.41 39.97
CA LEU A 559 20.78 -26.75 38.58
C LEU A 559 20.71 -25.55 37.64
N THR A 560 19.67 -24.73 37.73
CA THR A 560 19.54 -23.55 36.86
C THR A 560 20.62 -22.50 37.15
N ASP A 561 20.99 -22.33 38.42
CA ASP A 561 22.06 -21.43 38.85
C ASP A 561 23.45 -21.93 38.40
N ALA A 562 23.59 -23.23 38.13
CA ALA A 562 24.82 -23.84 37.62
C ALA A 562 24.97 -23.76 36.09
N ILE A 563 23.87 -23.59 35.33
CA ILE A 563 23.92 -23.49 33.87
C ILE A 563 24.21 -22.05 33.47
N ASP A 564 25.39 -21.80 32.90
CA ASP A 564 25.76 -20.48 32.40
C ASP A 564 24.83 -20.02 31.28
N GLY A 565 24.13 -18.91 31.50
CA GLY A 565 23.16 -18.35 30.55
C GLY A 565 21.76 -18.97 30.59
N TYR A 566 21.39 -19.72 31.63
CA TYR A 566 20.04 -20.30 31.76
C TYR A 566 18.91 -19.27 31.59
N ASP A 567 19.07 -18.08 32.18
CA ASP A 567 18.09 -16.99 32.12
C ASP A 567 18.24 -16.06 30.91
N LEU A 568 19.27 -16.28 30.08
CA LEU A 568 19.46 -15.55 28.82
C LEU A 568 18.49 -16.08 27.75
N GLY A 569 17.24 -15.61 27.78
CA GLY A 569 16.20 -15.98 26.83
C GLY A 569 16.16 -15.09 25.58
N LEU A 570 16.22 -15.71 24.40
CA LEU A 570 16.05 -15.05 23.11
C LEU A 570 14.67 -15.33 22.49
N ARG A 571 14.18 -14.36 21.71
CA ARG A 571 12.96 -14.46 20.88
C ARG A 571 13.28 -15.09 19.52
N ALA A 572 12.25 -15.58 18.80
CA ALA A 572 12.35 -16.29 17.50
C ALA A 572 13.13 -17.63 17.50
N HIS A 573 12.57 -18.69 16.92
CA HIS A 573 13.04 -20.07 17.06
C HIS A 573 14.49 -20.31 16.62
N GLU A 574 15.01 -19.50 15.68
CA GLU A 574 16.40 -19.58 15.22
C GLU A 574 17.42 -18.86 16.11
N SER A 575 17.03 -17.87 16.92
CA SER A 575 17.99 -16.96 17.55
C SER A 575 19.02 -17.66 18.46
N PRO A 576 18.67 -18.68 19.25
CA PRO A 576 19.65 -19.48 19.97
C PRO A 576 20.69 -20.14 19.04
N ALA A 577 20.26 -20.72 17.92
CA ALA A 577 21.15 -21.33 16.93
C ALA A 577 22.09 -20.30 16.28
N ARG A 578 21.60 -19.09 16.01
CA ARG A 578 22.41 -17.98 15.45
C ARG A 578 23.51 -17.53 16.41
N LYS A 579 23.26 -17.55 17.73
CA LYS A 579 24.31 -17.30 18.75
C LYS A 579 25.38 -18.38 18.76
N VAL A 580 25.01 -19.64 18.52
CA VAL A 580 25.98 -20.74 18.37
C VAL A 580 26.85 -20.55 17.13
N ILE A 581 26.25 -20.15 16.00
CA ILE A 581 26.96 -19.82 14.75
C ILE A 581 27.96 -18.67 14.97
N ALA A 582 27.53 -17.61 15.65
CA ALA A 582 28.36 -16.44 15.94
C ALA A 582 29.52 -16.75 16.93
N GLY A 583 29.47 -17.89 17.62
CA GLY A 583 30.46 -18.25 18.65
C GLY A 583 30.17 -17.63 20.03
N ASP A 584 29.05 -16.94 20.18
CA ASP A 584 28.61 -16.30 21.41
C ASP A 584 28.12 -17.32 22.46
N ALA A 585 27.64 -18.48 21.99
CA ALA A 585 27.22 -19.60 22.82
C ALA A 585 27.85 -20.91 22.31
N ASP A 586 27.95 -21.89 23.21
CA ASP A 586 28.44 -23.24 22.91
C ASP A 586 27.26 -24.19 22.64
N ALA A 587 26.10 -23.93 23.28
CA ALA A 587 24.83 -24.60 23.01
C ALA A 587 23.65 -23.62 23.04
N GLY A 588 22.61 -23.87 22.25
CA GLY A 588 21.36 -23.12 22.26
C GLY A 588 20.14 -24.03 22.31
N LEU A 589 19.08 -23.62 23.01
CA LEU A 589 17.82 -24.36 22.99
C LEU A 589 17.13 -24.21 21.63
N GLY A 590 16.80 -25.32 20.97
CA GLY A 590 16.16 -25.26 19.66
C GLY A 590 15.52 -26.57 19.20
N LEU A 591 15.08 -26.55 17.94
CA LEU A 591 14.42 -27.67 17.26
C LEU A 591 15.40 -28.40 16.35
N ARG A 592 15.20 -29.70 16.14
CA ARG A 592 16.00 -30.48 15.17
C ARG A 592 15.94 -29.85 13.77
N GLU A 593 14.75 -29.49 13.30
CA GLU A 593 14.54 -28.82 12.00
C GLU A 593 15.37 -27.53 11.87
N THR A 594 15.54 -26.77 12.95
CA THR A 594 16.37 -25.57 12.96
C THR A 594 17.86 -25.90 12.82
N ALA A 595 18.33 -26.95 13.51
CA ALA A 595 19.72 -27.40 13.41
C ALA A 595 20.03 -27.93 12.01
N ASP A 596 19.17 -28.79 11.47
CA ASP A 596 19.34 -29.39 10.14
C ASP A 596 19.39 -28.32 9.04
N ARG A 597 18.47 -27.34 9.08
CA ARG A 597 18.42 -26.25 8.09
C ARG A 597 19.64 -25.31 8.14
N LEU A 598 20.28 -25.19 9.31
CA LEU A 598 21.45 -24.34 9.51
C LEU A 598 22.78 -25.11 9.47
N ASP A 599 22.76 -26.39 9.09
CA ASP A 599 23.92 -27.29 9.07
C ASP A 599 24.65 -27.37 10.42
N LEU A 600 23.89 -27.40 11.52
CA LEU A 600 24.39 -27.45 12.90
C LEU A 600 24.29 -28.86 13.50
N GLY A 601 25.04 -29.09 14.58
CA GLY A 601 24.88 -30.30 15.38
C GLY A 601 23.63 -30.21 16.27
N PHE A 602 23.07 -31.36 16.64
CA PHE A 602 21.88 -31.43 17.48
C PHE A 602 21.97 -32.56 18.50
N VAL A 603 21.72 -32.23 19.77
CA VAL A 603 21.67 -33.17 20.90
C VAL A 603 20.22 -33.27 21.35
N PRO A 604 19.54 -34.40 21.12
CA PRO A 604 18.12 -34.55 21.41
C PRO A 604 17.85 -34.62 22.92
N LEU A 605 16.84 -33.88 23.38
CA LEU A 605 16.40 -33.90 24.78
C LEU A 605 14.98 -34.47 24.96
N GLY A 606 14.18 -34.45 23.90
CA GLY A 606 12.89 -35.11 23.89
C GLY A 606 12.00 -34.66 22.73
N GLU A 607 10.77 -35.11 22.78
CA GLU A 607 9.69 -34.68 21.89
C GLU A 607 8.78 -33.69 22.63
N GLN A 608 8.11 -32.83 21.85
CA GLN A 608 7.19 -31.83 22.36
C GLN A 608 5.95 -31.79 21.47
N PRO A 609 4.74 -31.92 22.06
CA PRO A 609 3.51 -31.71 21.31
C PRO A 609 3.34 -30.23 20.99
N VAL A 610 2.83 -29.96 19.80
CA VAL A 610 2.28 -28.67 19.40
C VAL A 610 0.81 -28.86 19.05
N CYS A 611 -0.06 -28.02 19.62
CA CYS A 611 -1.50 -28.07 19.40
C CYS A 611 -1.98 -26.73 18.82
N VAL A 612 -2.95 -26.80 17.91
CA VAL A 612 -3.71 -25.64 17.41
C VAL A 612 -5.07 -25.65 18.08
N LEU A 613 -5.30 -24.63 18.91
CA LEU A 613 -6.52 -24.47 19.69
C LEU A 613 -7.35 -23.32 19.11
N ALA A 614 -8.56 -23.59 18.64
CA ALA A 614 -9.49 -22.61 18.14
C ALA A 614 -10.39 -22.04 19.24
N ASN A 615 -10.82 -20.80 19.02
CA ASN A 615 -11.95 -20.22 19.73
C ASN A 615 -13.22 -20.99 19.32
N PRO A 616 -13.97 -21.59 20.27
CA PRO A 616 -15.16 -22.38 19.96
C PRO A 616 -16.21 -21.62 19.15
N ASP A 617 -16.32 -20.30 19.34
CA ASP A 617 -17.30 -19.46 18.65
C ASP A 617 -16.87 -19.09 17.22
N ARG A 618 -15.70 -19.54 16.76
CA ARG A 618 -15.11 -19.14 15.46
C ARG A 618 -14.70 -20.31 14.57
N THR A 619 -15.02 -21.55 14.95
CA THR A 619 -14.68 -22.75 14.16
C THR A 619 -15.31 -22.73 12.76
N GLU A 620 -16.42 -22.02 12.60
CA GLU A 620 -17.14 -21.92 11.32
C GLU A 620 -16.56 -20.86 10.36
N LYS A 621 -15.57 -20.07 10.77
CA LYS A 621 -14.89 -19.12 9.88
C LYS A 621 -14.13 -19.86 8.80
N ASP A 622 -14.20 -19.36 7.57
CA ASP A 622 -13.56 -20.01 6.41
C ASP A 622 -12.06 -20.24 6.61
N GLY A 623 -11.31 -19.22 7.06
CA GLY A 623 -9.88 -19.37 7.33
C GLY A 623 -9.53 -20.35 8.47
N VAL A 624 -10.46 -20.62 9.39
CA VAL A 624 -10.28 -21.63 10.45
C VAL A 624 -10.50 -23.03 9.89
N ARG A 625 -11.51 -23.22 9.04
CA ARG A 625 -11.73 -24.49 8.34
C ARG A 625 -10.62 -24.81 7.35
N GLU A 626 -10.13 -23.84 6.60
CA GLU A 626 -8.97 -24.01 5.70
C GLU A 626 -7.72 -24.45 6.49
N LEU A 627 -7.49 -23.87 7.67
CA LEU A 627 -6.40 -24.31 8.54
C LEU A 627 -6.61 -25.73 9.07
N GLU A 628 -7.83 -26.09 9.47
CA GLU A 628 -8.17 -27.45 9.91
C GLU A 628 -7.92 -28.48 8.80
N GLU A 629 -8.32 -28.16 7.56
CA GLU A 629 -8.03 -29.00 6.39
C GLU A 629 -6.52 -29.13 6.14
N ALA A 630 -5.77 -28.02 6.19
CA ALA A 630 -4.32 -28.03 6.02
C ALA A 630 -3.60 -28.82 7.13
N LEU A 631 -4.12 -28.80 8.36
CA LEU A 631 -3.59 -29.57 9.48
C LEU A 631 -3.74 -31.08 9.29
N ALA A 632 -4.75 -31.54 8.53
CA ALA A 632 -4.95 -32.97 8.27
C ALA A 632 -3.77 -33.61 7.49
N ASP A 633 -3.02 -32.82 6.72
CA ASP A 633 -1.84 -33.28 5.98
C ASP A 633 -0.56 -33.36 6.83
N VAL A 634 -0.59 -32.80 8.04
CA VAL A 634 0.54 -32.77 8.99
C VAL A 634 0.40 -33.84 10.08
N GLN A 635 -0.81 -34.38 10.28
CA GLN A 635 -1.16 -35.35 11.33
C GLN A 635 -0.65 -36.78 11.10
#